data_AF-A0AAU3GRM9-F1
#
_entry.id   AF-A0AAU3GRM9-F1
#
_cell.length_a   1.000
_cell.length_b   1.000
_cell.length_c   1.000
_cell.angle_alpha   90.00
_cell.angle_beta   90.00
_cell.angle_gamma   90.00
#
_symmetry.space_group_name_H-M   'P 1'
#
loop_
_entity.id
_entity.type
_entity.pdbx_description
1 polymer ?
#
loop_
_entity_poly.entity_id
_entity_poly.type
_entity_poly.pdbx_seq_one_letter_code
_entity_poly.pdbx_strand_id
1 'polypeptide(L)' 'MKSEEVQGDRAAAMERQARFGKLPDRVRHEHLIEEKAAGPERGPGERYNPEGSWNHFNCLALDLGL' A
#
# COMPACT_ATOMS: atom_id res chain seq x y z
N MET A 1 27.62 -16.75 -8.30
CA MET A 1 26.15 -16.58 -8.21
C MET A 1 25.74 -15.19 -7.72
N LYS A 2 26.04 -14.77 -6.48
CA LYS A 2 25.65 -13.44 -5.96
C LYS A 2 26.13 -12.24 -6.81
N SER A 3 27.34 -12.32 -7.35
CA SER A 3 27.91 -11.28 -8.21
C SER A 3 27.24 -11.19 -9.59
N GLU A 4 26.73 -12.31 -10.10
CA GLU A 4 26.03 -12.39 -11.40
C GLU A 4 24.60 -11.85 -11.29
N GLU A 5 23.93 -12.14 -10.18
CA GLU A 5 22.61 -11.60 -9.83
C GLU A 5 22.66 -10.07 -9.67
N VAL A 6 23.64 -9.55 -8.93
CA VAL A 6 23.85 -8.10 -8.77
C VAL A 6 24.12 -7.41 -10.10
N GLN A 7 24.85 -8.08 -11.00
CA GLN A 7 25.12 -7.55 -12.34
C GLN A 7 23.85 -7.54 -13.21
N GLY A 8 23.03 -8.58 -13.11
CA GLY A 8 21.72 -8.66 -13.76
C GLY A 8 20.76 -7.56 -13.29
N ASP A 9 20.70 -7.31 -11.98
CA ASP A 9 19.87 -6.24 -11.42
C ASP A 9 20.35 -4.85 -11.88
N ARG A 10 21.67 -4.63 -11.91
CA ARG A 10 22.26 -3.39 -12.41
C ARG A 10 21.96 -3.16 -13.89
N ALA A 11 22.04 -4.20 -14.73
CA ALA A 11 21.69 -4.11 -16.14
C ALA A 11 20.21 -3.77 -16.33
N ALA A 12 19.33 -4.42 -15.58
CA ALA A 12 17.90 -4.14 -15.61
C ALA A 12 17.58 -2.72 -15.11
N ALA A 13 18.29 -2.21 -14.10
CA ALA A 13 18.15 -0.84 -13.62
C ALA A 13 18.57 0.18 -14.68
N MET A 14 19.66 -0.07 -15.43
CA MET A 14 20.11 0.80 -16.52
C MET A 14 19.10 0.85 -17.67
N GLU A 15 18.53 -0.29 -18.07
CA GLU A 15 17.48 -0.34 -19.10
C GLU A 15 16.25 0.48 -18.68
N ARG A 16 15.82 0.38 -17.41
CA ARG A 16 14.73 1.20 -16.87
C ARG A 16 15.08 2.68 -16.89
N GLN A 17 16.29 3.05 -16.48
CA GLN A 17 16.73 4.44 -16.50
C GLN A 17 16.79 5.02 -17.92
N ALA A 18 17.20 4.23 -18.92
CA ALA A 18 17.18 4.65 -20.32
C ALA A 18 15.75 4.86 -20.84
N ARG A 19 14.80 4.02 -20.42
CA ARG A 19 13.38 4.11 -20.83
C ARG A 19 12.63 5.24 -20.12
N PHE A 20 12.85 5.42 -18.82
CA PHE A 20 12.03 6.28 -17.97
C PHE A 20 12.75 7.53 -17.46
N GLY A 21 14.03 7.68 -17.75
CA GLY A 21 14.83 8.81 -17.29
C GLY A 21 15.12 8.77 -15.79
N LYS A 22 15.26 9.96 -15.19
CA LYS A 22 15.50 10.13 -13.75
C LYS A 22 14.19 10.52 -13.06
N LEU A 23 14.05 10.12 -11.80
CA LEU A 23 12.97 10.59 -10.95
C LEU A 23 13.08 12.13 -10.79
N PRO A 24 11.97 12.88 -10.85
CA PRO A 24 11.98 14.30 -10.53
C PRO A 24 12.36 14.54 -9.07
N ASP A 25 12.65 15.80 -8.74
CA ASP A 25 12.96 16.19 -7.36
C ASP A 25 11.83 15.80 -6.40
N ARG A 26 12.22 15.48 -5.15
CA ARG A 26 11.26 15.04 -4.13
C ARG A 26 10.27 16.16 -3.83
N VAL A 27 9.00 15.87 -4.04
CA VAL A 27 7.91 16.76 -3.65
C VAL A 27 7.77 16.73 -2.13
N ARG A 28 7.58 17.90 -1.53
CA ARG A 28 7.29 18.02 -0.09
C ARG A 28 6.03 17.24 0.26
N HIS A 29 6.05 16.53 1.40
CA HIS A 29 4.94 15.70 1.84
C HIS A 29 3.63 16.49 1.89
N GLU A 30 3.69 17.75 2.33
CA GLU A 30 2.53 18.64 2.42
C GLU A 30 1.83 18.89 1.08
N HIS A 31 2.52 18.71 -0.05
CA HIS A 31 1.94 18.84 -1.39
C HIS A 31 1.45 17.50 -1.97
N LEU A 32 1.67 16.38 -1.25
CA LEU A 32 1.25 15.03 -1.64
C LEU A 32 -0.04 14.59 -0.94
N ILE A 33 -0.55 15.40 -0.01
CA ILE A 33 -1.72 15.10 0.79
C ILE A 33 -2.83 16.11 0.51
N GLU A 34 -4.08 15.67 0.64
CA GLU A 34 -5.25 16.53 0.67
C GLU A 34 -5.98 16.30 1.99
N GLU A 35 -6.28 17.38 2.72
CA GLU A 35 -7.05 17.29 3.94
C GLU A 35 -8.53 17.14 3.61
N LYS A 36 -9.14 16.06 4.10
CA LYS A 36 -10.58 15.87 4.05
C LYS A 36 -11.16 16.18 5.41
N ALA A 37 -12.14 17.09 5.45
CA ALA A 37 -12.90 17.34 6.66
C ALA A 37 -13.49 16.01 7.17
N ALA A 38 -13.19 15.68 8.42
CA ALA A 38 -13.88 14.59 9.09
C ALA A 38 -15.38 14.93 9.11
N GLY A 39 -16.21 14.02 8.60
CA GLY A 39 -17.66 14.13 8.79
C GLY A 39 -18.00 14.10 10.28
N PRO A 40 -19.26 14.41 10.66
CA PRO A 40 -19.70 14.23 12.03
C PRO A 40 -19.34 12.82 12.50
N GLU A 41 -18.91 12.70 13.75
CA GLU A 41 -18.63 11.41 14.37
C GLU A 41 -19.84 10.50 14.12
N ARG A 42 -19.65 9.47 13.30
CA ARG A 42 -20.72 8.50 13.08
C ARG A 42 -20.92 7.78 14.40
N GLY A 43 -22.18 7.57 14.76
CA GLY A 43 -22.59 7.09 16.08
C GLY A 43 -21.85 5.82 16.51
N PRO A 44 -21.98 5.41 17.78
CA PRO A 44 -21.18 4.34 18.38
C PRO A 44 -21.15 3.00 17.62
N GLY A 45 -22.09 2.74 16.70
CA GLY A 45 -22.11 1.56 15.81
C GLY A 45 -21.16 1.62 14.61
N GLU A 46 -20.56 2.77 14.29
CA GLU A 46 -19.59 2.93 13.20
C GLU A 46 -18.17 3.26 13.69
N ARG A 47 -17.97 3.30 15.02
CA ARG A 47 -16.64 3.31 15.60
C ARG A 47 -15.98 1.97 15.32
N TYR A 48 -14.69 1.98 14.97
CA TYR A 48 -13.91 0.77 14.73
C TYR A 48 -14.00 -0.16 15.95
N ASN A 49 -14.70 -1.28 15.80
CA ASN A 49 -14.86 -2.30 16.83
C ASN A 49 -14.07 -3.55 16.41
N PRO A 50 -12.84 -3.75 16.92
CA PRO A 50 -12.02 -4.89 16.54
C PRO A 50 -12.69 -6.23 16.91
N GLU A 51 -13.38 -6.29 18.05
CA GLU A 51 -14.16 -7.46 18.49
C GLU A 51 -15.37 -7.71 17.58
N GLY A 52 -16.05 -6.64 17.15
CA GLY A 52 -17.19 -6.70 16.24
C GLY A 52 -16.81 -7.14 14.82
N SER A 53 -15.57 -6.88 14.40
CA SER A 53 -15.05 -7.25 13.07
C SER A 53 -15.01 -8.76 12.88
N TRP A 54 -14.97 -9.55 13.97
CA TRP A 54 -14.91 -11.01 13.91
C TRP A 54 -16.25 -11.64 13.50
N ASN A 55 -17.36 -10.91 13.65
CA ASN A 55 -18.70 -11.39 13.31
C ASN A 55 -18.99 -11.40 11.79
N HIS A 56 -18.09 -10.85 10.97
CA HIS A 56 -18.27 -10.75 9.51
C HIS A 56 -17.44 -11.75 8.71
N PHE A 57 -16.72 -12.68 9.37
CA PHE A 57 -15.84 -13.65 8.71
C PHE A 57 -16.55 -14.90 8.14
N ASN A 58 -17.86 -14.86 7.89
CA ASN A 58 -18.57 -16.00 7.29
C ASN A 58 -17.96 -16.43 5.94
N CYS A 59 -17.52 -15.48 5.11
CA CYS A 59 -16.84 -15.78 3.85
C CYS A 59 -15.45 -16.39 4.07
N LEU A 60 -14.70 -15.90 5.06
CA LEU A 60 -13.38 -16.42 5.41
C LEU A 60 -13.44 -17.84 5.97
N ALA A 61 -14.46 -18.15 6.78
CA ALA A 61 -14.69 -19.50 7.30
C ALA A 61 -15.00 -20.49 6.17
N LEU A 62 -15.85 -20.09 5.21
CA LEU A 62 -16.15 -20.89 4.01
C LEU A 62 -14.90 -21.09 3.13
N ASP A 63 -14.09 -20.05 2.91
CA ASP A 63 -12.86 -20.13 2.11
C ASP A 63 -11.80 -21.04 2.74
N LEU A 64 -11.81 -21.19 4.07
CA LEU A 64 -10.89 -22.06 4.81
C LEU A 64 -11.46 -23.47 5.08
N GLY A 65 -12.72 -23.73 4.76
CA GLY A 65 -13.37 -25.04 4.94
C GLY A 65 -13.58 -25.44 6.39
N LEU A 66 -13.77 -24.47 7.29
CA LEU A 66 -14.04 -24.68 8.72
C LEU A 66 -15.54 -24.81 9.03
#